data_AF-A0A442GP15-F1
#
_entry.id   AF-A0A442GP15-F1
#
_cell.length_a   1.000
_cell.length_b   1.000
_cell.length_c   1.000
_cell.angle_alpha   90.00
_cell.angle_beta   90.00
_cell.angle_gamma   90.00
#
_symmetry.space_group_name_H-M   'P 1'
#
loop_
_entity.id
_entity.type
_entity.pdbx_description
1 polymer ?
#
loop_
_entity_poly.entity_id
_entity_poly.type
_entity_poly.pdbx_seq_one_letter_code
_entity_poly.pdbx_strand_id
1 'polypeptide(L)'
;MITAHVVNAHNKHLYENEFDEFLRRRHDFFVHQKRWRPPSPDGRELDQFDTDAATYLLGIEDGRVVTSARLIPTSEPHMVSEVFSHMCERSGVPRRPDWAEWTRTFVVPDKRSTGLRGTLTQLCCAVMEYALDEGLSAVGGIQETYFMPHHGALKWRAEPMGMAREENGEWYIVAYIEVNDAALASVRKILGIEHSLLVRRGTQLPFFAPLREEGLAS
;
A
#
# COMPACT_ATOMS: atom_id res chain seq x y z
N MET A 1 -2.27 3.26 18.89
CA MET A 1 -2.86 3.19 17.54
C MET A 1 -2.02 4.08 16.65
N ILE A 2 -1.79 3.69 15.41
CA ILE A 2 -1.00 4.51 14.48
C ILE A 2 -1.78 5.77 14.07
N THR A 3 -1.05 6.83 13.73
CA THR A 3 -1.51 7.84 12.76
C THR A 3 -0.86 7.53 11.41
N ALA A 4 -1.63 7.51 10.33
CA ALA A 4 -1.14 7.23 8.99
C ALA A 4 -0.90 8.54 8.22
N HIS A 5 0.35 8.95 8.12
CA HIS A 5 0.73 10.18 7.45
C HIS A 5 0.81 9.96 5.93
N VAL A 6 0.06 10.76 5.18
CA VAL A 6 0.09 10.75 3.71
C VAL A 6 1.27 11.59 3.23
N VAL A 7 2.24 10.95 2.58
CA VAL A 7 3.49 11.56 2.12
C VAL A 7 3.66 11.33 0.62
N ASN A 8 4.01 12.38 -0.14
CA ASN A 8 4.29 12.33 -1.57
C ASN A 8 5.37 13.37 -1.94
N ALA A 9 5.72 13.49 -3.22
CA ALA A 9 6.76 14.42 -3.69
C ALA A 9 6.54 15.87 -3.26
N HIS A 10 5.29 16.31 -3.08
CA HIS A 10 4.94 17.70 -2.77
C HIS A 10 5.06 18.06 -1.29
N ASN A 11 5.01 17.08 -0.38
CA ASN A 11 5.06 17.33 1.06
C ASN A 11 6.16 16.54 1.79
N LYS A 12 6.92 15.67 1.10
CA LYS A 12 8.00 14.87 1.69
C LYS A 12 9.05 15.69 2.44
N HIS A 13 9.29 16.93 2.04
CA HIS A 13 10.18 17.87 2.73
C HIS A 13 9.72 18.23 4.16
N LEU A 14 8.46 17.96 4.51
CA LEU A 14 7.91 18.12 5.86
C LEU A 14 8.09 16.88 6.74
N TYR A 15 8.66 15.81 6.19
CA TYR A 15 8.78 14.48 6.77
C TYR A 15 10.21 13.92 6.64
N GLU A 16 11.24 14.76 6.56
CA GLU A 16 12.61 14.32 6.24
C GLU A 16 13.11 13.21 7.18
N ASN A 17 12.87 13.36 8.49
CA ASN A 17 13.30 12.40 9.50
C ASN A 17 12.49 11.10 9.42
N GLU A 18 11.16 11.20 9.35
CA GLU A 18 10.26 10.05 9.27
C GLU A 18 10.46 9.28 7.96
N PHE A 19 10.72 9.98 6.86
CA PHE A 19 10.99 9.36 5.58
C PHE A 19 12.35 8.67 5.55
N ASP A 20 13.40 9.26 6.17
CA ASP A 20 14.68 8.58 6.35
C ASP A 20 14.52 7.31 7.20
N GLU A 21 13.78 7.40 8.32
CA GLU A 21 13.47 6.22 9.14
C GLU A 21 12.75 5.15 8.32
N PHE A 22 11.71 5.52 7.58
CA PHE A 22 10.98 4.61 6.69
C PHE A 22 11.92 3.86 5.73
N LEU A 23 12.85 4.55 5.06
CA LEU A 23 13.80 3.92 4.14
C LEU A 23 14.76 2.96 4.85
N ARG A 24 15.17 3.26 6.09
CA ARG A 24 15.99 2.36 6.91
C ARG A 24 15.21 1.15 7.39
N ARG A 25 13.96 1.32 7.83
CA ARG A 25 13.06 0.22 8.20
C ARG A 25 12.78 -0.71 7.02
N ARG A 26 12.63 -0.16 5.81
CA ARG A 26 12.54 -0.95 4.58
C ARG A 26 13.81 -1.77 4.36
N HIS A 27 14.99 -1.20 4.58
CA HIS A 27 16.24 -1.94 4.49
C HIS A 27 16.30 -3.09 5.50
N ASP A 28 16.02 -2.82 6.77
CA ASP A 28 15.92 -3.84 7.83
C ASP A 28 14.97 -5.00 7.48
N PHE A 29 13.85 -4.70 6.82
CA PHE A 29 12.84 -5.70 6.50
C PHE A 29 13.12 -6.41 5.17
N PHE A 30 13.26 -5.67 4.07
CA PHE A 30 13.33 -6.23 2.73
C PHE A 30 14.73 -6.73 2.34
N VAL A 31 15.80 -6.16 2.90
CA VAL A 31 17.18 -6.64 2.71
C VAL A 31 17.53 -7.68 3.76
N HIS A 32 17.41 -7.35 5.05
CA HIS A 32 17.95 -8.21 6.10
C HIS A 32 17.03 -9.39 6.47
N GLN A 33 15.72 -9.17 6.58
CA GLN A 33 14.78 -10.23 6.96
C GLN A 33 14.32 -11.05 5.75
N LYS A 34 13.79 -10.38 4.72
CA LYS A 34 13.22 -11.04 3.52
C LYS A 34 14.26 -11.42 2.47
N ARG A 35 15.44 -10.77 2.46
CA ARG A 35 16.51 -11.01 1.48
C ARG A 35 16.07 -10.84 0.02
N TRP A 36 15.09 -9.98 -0.22
CA TRP A 36 14.58 -9.69 -1.56
C TRP A 36 15.48 -8.71 -2.35
N ARG A 37 16.34 -7.99 -1.65
CA ARG A 37 17.18 -6.93 -2.22
C ARG A 37 18.61 -7.02 -1.64
N PRO A 38 19.64 -6.62 -2.40
CA PRO A 38 20.99 -6.50 -1.86
C PRO A 38 21.09 -5.31 -0.89
N PRO A 39 22.05 -5.34 0.05
CA PRO A 39 22.28 -4.23 0.97
C PRO A 39 22.79 -2.98 0.24
N SER A 40 22.24 -1.83 0.61
CA SER A 40 22.78 -0.52 0.22
C SER A 40 23.81 0.01 1.23
N PRO A 41 24.84 0.78 0.78
CA PRO A 41 25.87 1.32 1.67
C PRO A 41 25.36 2.34 2.71
N ASP A 42 24.30 3.09 2.40
CA ASP A 42 23.73 4.11 3.29
C ASP A 42 22.63 3.57 4.23
N GLY A 43 22.33 2.27 4.12
CA GLY A 43 21.32 1.59 4.93
C GLY A 43 19.88 1.97 4.54
N ARG A 44 19.65 2.51 3.34
CA ARG A 44 18.32 2.87 2.83
C ARG A 44 17.88 1.93 1.72
N GLU A 45 16.64 1.49 1.73
CA GLU A 45 16.10 0.68 0.63
C GLU A 45 15.21 1.54 -0.28
N LEU A 46 15.65 1.67 -1.54
CA LEU A 46 14.93 2.31 -2.63
C LEU A 46 14.89 1.35 -3.83
N ASP A 47 13.85 1.44 -4.64
CA ASP A 47 13.74 0.78 -5.94
C ASP A 47 13.30 1.76 -7.03
N GLN A 48 13.20 1.26 -8.27
CA GLN A 48 12.85 2.09 -9.42
C GLN A 48 11.43 2.68 -9.38
N PHE A 49 10.60 2.27 -8.43
CA PHE A 49 9.22 2.72 -8.28
C PHE A 49 9.06 3.77 -7.17
N ASP A 50 10.15 4.14 -6.48
CA ASP A 50 10.17 5.29 -5.56
C ASP A 50 10.27 6.61 -6.36
N THR A 51 9.28 6.87 -7.21
CA THR A 51 9.20 8.05 -8.09
C THR A 51 8.30 9.14 -7.50
N ASP A 52 8.16 10.27 -8.19
CA ASP A 52 7.26 11.35 -7.80
C ASP A 52 5.76 10.96 -7.87
N ALA A 53 5.43 9.89 -8.59
CA ALA A 53 4.08 9.33 -8.64
C ALA A 53 3.72 8.47 -7.41
N ALA A 54 4.71 8.14 -6.57
CA ALA A 54 4.48 7.31 -5.39
C ALA A 54 3.88 8.14 -4.24
N THR A 55 2.78 7.64 -3.68
CA THR A 55 2.25 8.09 -2.39
C THR A 55 2.55 7.07 -1.32
N TYR A 56 3.02 7.52 -0.17
CA TYR A 56 3.37 6.70 0.98
C TYR A 56 2.39 6.97 2.12
N LEU A 57 1.95 5.91 2.79
CA LEU A 57 1.29 6.01 4.08
C LEU A 57 2.27 5.55 5.15
N LEU A 58 2.80 6.50 5.93
CA LEU A 58 3.71 6.19 7.04
C LEU A 58 2.88 6.04 8.32
N GLY A 59 2.78 4.81 8.84
CA GLY A 59 2.11 4.55 10.10
C GLY A 59 3.04 4.88 11.25
N ILE A 60 2.74 5.96 11.95
CA ILE A 60 3.54 6.50 13.05
C ILE A 60 2.85 6.21 14.37
N GLU A 61 3.60 5.73 15.35
CA GLU A 61 3.14 5.59 16.73
C GLU A 61 4.27 6.05 17.66
N ASP A 62 3.94 6.90 18.64
CA ASP A 62 4.90 7.50 19.57
C ASP A 62 6.08 8.20 18.87
N GLY A 63 5.82 8.85 17.74
CA GLY A 63 6.82 9.57 16.94
C GLY A 63 7.75 8.68 16.11
N ARG A 64 7.50 7.37 16.04
CA ARG A 64 8.32 6.40 15.29
C ARG A 64 7.53 5.78 14.13
N VAL A 65 8.18 5.56 12.98
CA VAL A 65 7.58 4.78 11.88
C VAL A 65 7.53 3.30 12.25
N VAL A 66 6.33 2.76 12.43
CA VAL A 66 6.10 1.35 12.84
C VAL A 66 5.54 0.46 11.73
N THR A 67 4.99 1.06 10.68
CA THR A 67 4.45 0.37 9.51
C THR A 67 4.40 1.31 8.31
N SER A 68 4.24 0.79 7.10
CA SER A 68 4.09 1.63 5.91
C SER A 68 3.31 0.97 4.80
N ALA A 69 2.84 1.78 3.85
CA ALA A 69 2.44 1.36 2.52
C ALA A 69 3.01 2.33 1.49
N ARG A 70 3.30 1.85 0.28
CA ARG A 70 3.53 2.66 -0.92
C ARG A 70 2.45 2.33 -1.94
N LEU A 71 1.80 3.36 -2.47
CA LEU A 71 0.76 3.32 -3.47
C LEU A 71 1.25 4.00 -4.76
N ILE A 72 1.07 3.33 -5.90
CA ILE A 72 1.46 3.83 -7.22
C ILE A 72 0.30 3.61 -8.20
N PRO A 73 -0.12 4.61 -8.99
CA PRO A 73 -1.16 4.41 -9.99
C PRO A 73 -0.76 3.30 -10.98
N THR A 74 -1.64 2.34 -11.25
CA THR A 74 -1.29 1.24 -12.18
C THR A 74 -1.14 1.71 -13.64
N SER A 75 -1.57 2.92 -13.97
CA SER A 75 -1.26 3.60 -15.24
C SER A 75 0.23 3.94 -15.38
N GLU A 76 0.97 4.05 -14.29
CA GLU A 76 2.43 4.21 -14.27
C GLU A 76 3.14 2.85 -14.32
N PRO A 77 4.45 2.80 -14.66
CA PRO A 77 5.26 1.62 -14.43
C PRO A 77 5.26 1.22 -12.96
N HIS A 78 4.90 -0.03 -12.66
CA HIS A 78 4.76 -0.56 -11.31
C HIS A 78 5.26 -2.01 -11.23
N MET A 79 5.41 -2.56 -10.03
CA MET A 79 6.11 -3.84 -9.84
C MET A 79 5.44 -5.01 -10.56
N VAL A 80 4.11 -5.09 -10.54
CA VAL A 80 3.36 -6.09 -11.29
C VAL A 80 3.59 -5.94 -12.78
N SER A 81 3.64 -4.72 -13.34
CA SER A 81 3.86 -4.56 -14.77
C SER A 81 5.28 -4.90 -15.22
N GLU A 82 6.27 -4.52 -14.43
CA GLU A 82 7.68 -4.62 -14.84
C GLU A 82 8.33 -5.96 -14.42
N VAL A 83 7.82 -6.62 -13.37
CA VAL A 83 8.46 -7.80 -12.78
C VAL A 83 7.53 -9.02 -12.78
N PHE A 84 6.26 -8.85 -12.42
CA PHE A 84 5.32 -9.97 -12.19
C PHE A 84 4.20 -10.06 -13.23
N SER A 85 4.39 -9.53 -14.43
CA SER A 85 3.36 -9.47 -15.47
C SER A 85 2.87 -10.85 -15.90
N HIS A 86 3.74 -11.85 -15.81
CA HIS A 86 3.47 -13.26 -16.07
C HIS A 86 2.53 -13.93 -15.04
N MET A 87 2.17 -13.24 -13.95
CA MET A 87 1.19 -13.69 -12.93
C MET A 87 -0.19 -13.07 -13.12
N CYS A 88 -0.41 -12.36 -14.24
CA CYS A 88 -1.68 -11.73 -14.59
C CYS A 88 -2.36 -12.42 -15.78
N GLU A 89 -2.22 -13.74 -15.92
CA GLU A 89 -2.70 -14.49 -17.09
C GLU A 89 -4.22 -14.55 -17.23
N ARG A 90 -5.00 -14.23 -16.19
CA ARG A 90 -6.47 -14.26 -16.22
C ARG A 90 -7.07 -12.96 -16.72
N SER A 91 -6.58 -11.83 -16.20
CA SER A 91 -7.21 -10.52 -16.40
C SER A 91 -6.28 -9.48 -17.06
N GLY A 92 -5.02 -9.83 -17.31
CA GLY A 92 -3.99 -8.90 -17.80
C GLY A 92 -3.45 -7.99 -16.70
N VAL A 93 -2.32 -7.32 -16.99
CA VAL A 93 -1.72 -6.33 -16.09
C VAL A 93 -2.60 -5.07 -16.04
N PRO A 94 -3.02 -4.59 -14.86
CA PRO A 94 -3.78 -3.35 -14.75
C PRO A 94 -3.00 -2.15 -15.28
N ARG A 95 -3.69 -1.28 -16.03
CA ARG A 95 -3.16 -0.02 -16.56
C ARG A 95 -4.20 1.08 -16.38
N ARG A 96 -4.52 1.40 -15.12
CA ARG A 96 -5.63 2.27 -14.74
C ARG A 96 -5.20 3.34 -13.74
N PRO A 97 -5.56 4.62 -13.96
CA PRO A 97 -5.23 5.69 -13.02
C PRO A 97 -6.02 5.58 -11.71
N ASP A 98 -7.22 5.01 -11.75
CA ASP A 98 -8.11 4.80 -10.59
C ASP A 98 -7.82 3.50 -9.82
N TRP A 99 -6.74 2.79 -10.16
CA TRP A 99 -6.24 1.61 -9.45
C TRP A 99 -4.84 1.88 -8.93
N ALA A 100 -4.54 1.46 -7.70
CA ALA A 100 -3.20 1.59 -7.14
C ALA A 100 -2.52 0.24 -6.86
N GLU A 101 -1.25 0.13 -7.24
CA GLU A 101 -0.37 -0.90 -6.71
C GLU A 101 0.06 -0.54 -5.28
N TRP A 102 -0.21 -1.44 -4.32
CA TRP A 102 0.17 -1.38 -2.93
C TRP A 102 1.37 -2.29 -2.63
N THR A 103 2.51 -1.68 -2.30
CA THR A 103 3.77 -2.37 -1.97
C THR A 103 4.38 -1.85 -0.67
N ARG A 104 5.52 -2.44 -0.26
CA ARG A 104 6.36 -2.00 0.86
C ARG A 104 5.65 -1.98 2.22
N THR A 105 4.79 -2.96 2.44
CA THR A 105 4.21 -3.23 3.76
C THR A 105 5.20 -3.92 4.67
N PHE A 106 5.51 -3.31 5.81
CA PHE A 106 6.21 -3.93 6.93
C PHE A 106 5.52 -3.59 8.23
N VAL A 107 5.73 -4.39 9.27
CA VAL A 107 5.42 -4.02 10.67
C VAL A 107 6.68 -4.28 11.49
N VAL A 108 7.11 -3.27 12.25
CA VAL A 108 8.30 -3.39 13.12
C VAL A 108 8.10 -4.51 14.14
N PRO A 109 9.17 -5.26 14.51
CA PRO A 109 9.03 -6.50 15.29
C PRO A 109 8.21 -6.37 16.58
N ASP A 110 8.40 -5.28 17.33
CA ASP A 110 7.73 -5.03 18.61
C ASP A 110 6.24 -4.66 18.48
N LYS A 111 5.76 -4.38 17.26
CA LYS A 111 4.36 -4.07 16.94
C LYS A 111 3.65 -5.18 16.18
N ARG A 112 4.35 -6.30 15.92
CA ARG A 112 3.72 -7.49 15.34
C ARG A 112 2.84 -8.14 16.41
N SER A 113 1.57 -8.34 16.08
CA SER A 113 0.61 -8.97 16.97
C SER A 113 -0.12 -10.08 16.24
N THR A 114 -0.47 -11.14 16.97
CA THR A 114 -1.43 -12.13 16.48
C THR A 114 -2.85 -11.57 16.53
N GLY A 115 -3.66 -11.87 15.51
CA GLY A 115 -5.06 -11.46 15.43
C GLY A 115 -5.33 -10.22 14.58
N LEU A 116 -6.61 -9.84 14.50
CA LEU A 116 -7.10 -8.86 13.52
C LEU A 116 -7.08 -7.40 13.99
N ARG A 117 -6.64 -7.09 15.21
CA ARG A 117 -6.64 -5.71 15.74
C ARG A 117 -5.27 -5.04 15.79
N GLY A 118 -4.27 -5.70 15.21
CA GLY A 118 -2.88 -5.24 15.20
C GLY A 118 -2.58 -4.07 14.28
N THR A 119 -1.33 -3.61 14.32
CA THR A 119 -0.79 -2.53 13.48
C THR A 119 -0.97 -2.78 11.99
N LEU A 120 -0.88 -4.05 11.53
CA LEU A 120 -1.15 -4.39 10.13
C LEU A 120 -2.58 -4.04 9.73
N THR A 121 -3.58 -4.42 10.53
CA THR A 121 -4.97 -4.11 10.21
C THR A 121 -5.27 -2.61 10.31
N GLN A 122 -4.60 -1.89 11.22
CA GLN A 122 -4.68 -0.43 11.26
C GLN A 122 -4.11 0.20 9.97
N LEU A 123 -3.01 -0.31 9.44
CA LEU A 123 -2.49 0.10 8.12
C LEU A 123 -3.50 -0.23 7.00
N CYS A 124 -4.06 -1.44 6.98
CA CYS A 124 -5.11 -1.81 6.02
C CYS A 124 -6.28 -0.81 6.06
N CYS A 125 -6.73 -0.43 7.26
CA CYS A 125 -7.75 0.60 7.43
C CYS A 125 -7.34 1.94 6.81
N ALA A 126 -6.11 2.40 7.07
CA ALA A 126 -5.61 3.65 6.51
C ALA A 126 -5.47 3.60 4.98
N VAL A 127 -5.01 2.48 4.41
CA VAL A 127 -4.92 2.30 2.94
C VAL A 127 -6.31 2.36 2.31
N MET A 128 -7.28 1.63 2.88
CA MET A 128 -8.66 1.62 2.36
C MET A 128 -9.32 2.99 2.51
N GLU A 129 -9.08 3.68 3.63
CA GLU A 129 -9.57 5.04 3.85
C GLU A 129 -8.99 6.02 2.84
N TYR A 130 -7.67 6.00 2.64
CA TYR A 130 -7.01 6.85 1.65
C TYR A 130 -7.51 6.55 0.24
N ALA A 131 -7.61 5.28 -0.12
CA ALA A 131 -8.07 4.88 -1.44
C ALA A 131 -9.49 5.37 -1.74
N LEU A 132 -10.38 5.30 -0.75
CA LEU A 132 -11.76 5.79 -0.89
C LEU A 132 -11.79 7.33 -0.99
N ASP A 133 -11.03 8.04 -0.16
CA ASP A 133 -10.93 9.51 -0.15
C ASP A 133 -10.39 10.08 -1.47
N GLU A 134 -9.50 9.33 -2.14
CA GLU A 134 -8.94 9.69 -3.44
C GLU A 134 -9.75 9.17 -4.64
N GLY A 135 -10.87 8.47 -4.40
CA GLY A 135 -11.74 7.94 -5.46
C GLY A 135 -11.17 6.75 -6.24
N LEU A 136 -10.25 5.97 -5.64
CA LEU A 136 -9.77 4.72 -6.23
C LEU A 136 -10.88 3.66 -6.22
N SER A 137 -10.89 2.81 -7.26
CA SER A 137 -11.80 1.66 -7.34
C SER A 137 -11.13 0.35 -6.92
N ALA A 138 -9.80 0.27 -6.94
CA ALA A 138 -9.07 -0.89 -6.45
C ALA A 138 -7.66 -0.56 -5.93
N VAL A 139 -7.21 -1.35 -4.94
CA VAL A 139 -5.82 -1.34 -4.45
C VAL A 139 -5.29 -2.76 -4.30
N GLY A 140 -4.04 -3.01 -4.63
CA GLY A 140 -3.44 -4.35 -4.44
C GLY A 140 -2.16 -4.54 -5.21
N GLY A 141 -1.84 -5.75 -5.63
CA GLY A 141 -0.58 -6.05 -6.30
C GLY A 141 -0.06 -7.43 -5.96
N ILE A 142 1.24 -7.64 -6.14
CA ILE A 142 1.93 -8.85 -5.72
C ILE A 142 2.03 -8.91 -4.19
N GLN A 143 1.63 -10.04 -3.62
CA GLN A 143 1.58 -10.24 -2.17
C GLN A 143 1.78 -11.72 -1.83
N GLU A 144 2.30 -12.01 -0.63
CA GLU A 144 2.29 -13.38 -0.11
C GLU A 144 0.86 -13.89 0.08
N THR A 145 0.62 -15.14 -0.30
CA THR A 145 -0.72 -15.77 -0.24
C THR A 145 -1.34 -15.81 1.15
N TYR A 146 -0.54 -15.73 2.23
CA TYR A 146 -1.07 -15.66 3.60
C TYR A 146 -1.88 -14.38 3.86
N PHE A 147 -1.78 -13.35 3.01
CA PHE A 147 -2.64 -12.17 3.09
C PHE A 147 -4.08 -12.45 2.64
N MET A 148 -4.32 -13.47 1.80
CA MET A 148 -5.67 -13.76 1.28
C MET A 148 -6.69 -14.10 2.39
N PRO A 149 -6.37 -14.96 3.39
CA PRO A 149 -7.23 -15.13 4.57
C PRO A 149 -7.46 -13.86 5.39
N HIS A 150 -6.47 -12.96 5.47
CA HIS A 150 -6.61 -11.69 6.20
C HIS A 150 -7.62 -10.78 5.49
N HIS A 151 -7.53 -10.63 4.16
CA HIS A 151 -8.53 -9.93 3.35
C HIS A 151 -9.94 -10.52 3.53
N GLY A 152 -10.05 -11.86 3.51
CA GLY A 152 -11.32 -12.56 3.78
C GLY A 152 -11.88 -12.27 5.17
N ALA A 153 -11.03 -12.23 6.20
CA ALA A 153 -11.43 -11.89 7.57
C ALA A 153 -11.89 -10.44 7.72
N LEU A 154 -11.35 -9.52 6.89
CA LEU A 154 -11.83 -8.15 6.76
C LEU A 154 -13.10 -8.04 5.90
N LYS A 155 -13.60 -9.14 5.33
CA LYS A 155 -14.73 -9.17 4.37
C LYS A 155 -14.46 -8.36 3.10
N TRP A 156 -13.20 -8.28 2.70
CA TRP A 156 -12.80 -7.58 1.48
C TRP A 156 -12.86 -8.52 0.28
N ARG A 157 -13.34 -8.01 -0.85
CA ARG A 157 -13.30 -8.73 -2.12
C ARG A 157 -11.95 -8.50 -2.78
N ALA A 158 -11.06 -9.49 -2.65
CA ALA A 158 -9.78 -9.53 -3.33
C ALA A 158 -9.88 -10.41 -4.58
N GLU A 159 -9.65 -9.84 -5.76
CA GLU A 159 -9.71 -10.53 -7.04
C GLU A 159 -8.30 -10.93 -7.51
N PRO A 160 -8.02 -12.24 -7.66
CA PRO A 160 -6.78 -12.69 -8.28
C PRO A 160 -6.72 -12.34 -9.77
N MET A 161 -5.55 -11.85 -10.19
CA MET A 161 -5.23 -11.55 -11.60
C MET A 161 -4.70 -12.77 -12.37
N GLY A 162 -4.38 -13.84 -11.65
CA GLY A 162 -3.83 -15.09 -12.14
C GLY A 162 -3.68 -16.10 -11.00
N MET A 163 -2.98 -17.20 -11.27
CA MET A 163 -2.68 -18.24 -10.29
C MET A 163 -1.52 -17.84 -9.39
N ALA A 164 -1.54 -18.33 -8.16
CA ALA A 164 -0.41 -18.18 -7.25
C ALA A 164 0.82 -18.91 -7.79
N ARG A 165 2.02 -18.38 -7.51
CA ARG A 165 3.31 -18.97 -7.89
C ARG A 165 4.23 -19.02 -6.69
N GLU A 166 5.05 -20.07 -6.64
CA GLU A 166 6.11 -20.21 -5.63
C GLU A 166 7.37 -19.51 -6.12
N GLU A 167 7.96 -18.68 -5.27
CA GLU A 167 9.24 -18.01 -5.49
C GLU A 167 10.07 -18.13 -4.20
N ASN A 168 11.27 -18.71 -4.29
CA ASN A 168 12.18 -18.88 -3.15
C ASN A 168 11.56 -19.56 -1.90
N GLY A 169 10.63 -20.51 -2.10
CA GLY A 169 9.98 -21.25 -1.00
C GLY A 169 8.76 -20.57 -0.40
N GLU A 170 8.34 -19.42 -0.94
CA GLU A 170 7.16 -18.68 -0.51
C GLU A 170 6.16 -18.55 -1.66
N TRP A 171 4.87 -18.61 -1.35
CA TRP A 171 3.80 -18.51 -2.34
C TRP A 171 3.28 -17.08 -2.46
N TYR A 172 3.31 -16.55 -3.68
CA TYR A 172 2.85 -15.22 -4.01
C TYR A 172 1.66 -15.25 -4.97
N ILE A 173 0.84 -14.20 -4.93
CA ILE A 173 -0.30 -14.01 -5.82
C ILE A 173 -0.41 -12.53 -6.17
N VAL A 174 -0.83 -12.23 -7.40
CA VAL A 174 -1.25 -10.87 -7.77
C VAL A 174 -2.75 -10.78 -7.56
N ALA A 175 -3.19 -9.91 -6.65
CA ALA A 175 -4.61 -9.68 -6.41
C ALA A 175 -4.89 -8.22 -6.08
N TYR A 176 -6.04 -7.73 -6.51
CA TYR A 176 -6.54 -6.38 -6.24
C TYR A 176 -7.82 -6.42 -5.44
N ILE A 177 -7.92 -5.54 -4.45
CA ILE A 177 -9.04 -5.44 -3.53
C ILE A 177 -9.93 -4.29 -3.97
N GLU A 178 -11.24 -4.55 -4.02
CA GLU A 178 -12.23 -3.50 -4.28
C GLU A 178 -12.23 -2.45 -3.18
N VAL A 179 -12.22 -1.19 -3.60
CA VAL A 179 -12.33 -0.03 -2.72
C VAL A 179 -13.78 0.43 -2.70
N ASN A 180 -14.40 0.41 -1.52
CA ASN A 180 -15.77 0.90 -1.31
C ASN A 180 -16.04 1.14 0.19
N ASP A 181 -17.14 1.83 0.48
CA ASP A 181 -17.57 2.13 1.85
C ASP A 181 -17.73 0.88 2.73
N ALA A 182 -18.19 -0.24 2.16
CA ALA A 182 -18.41 -1.47 2.91
C ALA A 182 -17.07 -2.08 3.38
N ALA A 183 -16.03 -2.03 2.56
CA ALA A 183 -14.69 -2.47 2.90
C ALA A 183 -14.05 -1.58 3.98
N LEU A 184 -14.24 -0.26 3.91
CA LEU A 184 -13.77 0.64 4.98
C LEU A 184 -14.55 0.43 6.29
N ALA A 185 -15.86 0.29 6.21
CA ALA A 185 -16.72 0.08 7.37
C ALA A 185 -16.41 -1.24 8.08
N SER A 186 -16.11 -2.32 7.34
CA SER A 186 -15.80 -3.62 7.91
C SER A 186 -14.53 -3.60 8.76
N VAL A 187 -13.45 -2.98 8.27
CA VAL A 187 -12.18 -2.90 8.99
C VAL A 187 -12.28 -1.94 10.18
N ARG A 188 -12.98 -0.81 10.04
CA ARG A 188 -13.27 0.12 11.16
C ARG A 188 -14.04 -0.58 12.28
N LYS A 189 -15.06 -1.37 11.94
CA LYS A 189 -15.82 -2.16 12.92
C LYS A 189 -14.95 -3.18 13.66
N ILE A 190 -14.04 -3.85 12.95
CA ILE A 190 -13.10 -4.81 13.57
C ILE A 190 -12.18 -4.11 14.55
N LEU A 191 -11.65 -2.95 14.18
CA LEU A 191 -10.72 -2.15 14.98
C LEU A 191 -11.40 -1.33 16.09
N GLY A 192 -12.71 -1.09 16.01
CA GLY A 192 -13.42 -0.18 16.92
C GLY A 192 -13.04 1.28 16.69
N ILE A 193 -12.83 1.68 15.43
CA ILE A 193 -12.40 3.03 15.04
C ILE A 193 -13.56 3.77 14.39
N GLU A 194 -13.84 4.97 14.88
CA GLU A 194 -14.87 5.88 14.35
C GLU A 194 -14.29 7.18 13.77
N HIS A 195 -12.97 7.35 13.84
CA HIS A 195 -12.26 8.53 13.35
C HIS A 195 -11.31 8.17 12.22
N SER A 196 -10.85 9.19 11.49
CA SER A 196 -9.83 9.02 10.46
C SER A 196 -8.49 8.64 11.06
N LEU A 197 -7.79 7.67 10.45
CA LEU A 197 -6.38 7.43 10.77
C LEU A 197 -5.44 8.34 9.97
N LEU A 198 -5.94 9.02 8.92
CA LEU A 198 -5.12 9.78 8.01
C LEU A 198 -4.70 11.12 8.60
N VAL A 199 -3.43 11.47 8.39
CA VAL A 199 -2.89 12.79 8.67
C VAL A 199 -2.32 13.37 7.38
N ARG A 200 -2.90 14.49 6.94
CA ARG A 200 -2.45 15.24 5.78
C ARG A 200 -1.72 16.50 6.25
N ARG A 201 -0.51 16.74 5.73
CA ARG A 201 0.31 17.93 6.01
C ARG A 201 0.85 18.49 4.70
N GLY A 202 0.88 19.82 4.58
CA GLY A 202 1.32 20.51 3.37
C GLY A 202 0.40 20.28 2.18
N THR A 203 0.88 20.65 0.99
CA THR A 203 0.14 20.47 -0.26
C THR A 203 -0.01 19.00 -0.59
N GLN A 204 -1.22 18.57 -0.90
CA GLN A 204 -1.52 17.24 -1.41
C GLN A 204 -2.35 17.36 -2.67
N LEU A 205 -1.81 16.83 -3.77
CA LEU A 205 -2.54 16.71 -5.01
C LEU A 205 -3.32 15.40 -5.00
N PRO A 206 -4.44 15.31 -5.75
CA PRO A 206 -5.16 14.06 -5.94
C PRO A 206 -4.23 12.94 -6.44
N PHE A 207 -4.47 11.70 -6.00
CA PHE A 207 -3.66 10.54 -6.38
C PHE A 207 -3.57 10.36 -7.91
N PHE A 208 -4.66 10.68 -8.61
CA PHE A 208 -4.71 10.74 -10.05
C PHE A 208 -5.60 11.91 -10.48
N ALA A 209 -5.34 12.49 -11.65
CA ALA A 209 -6.25 13.46 -12.22
C ALA A 209 -7.54 12.72 -12.67
N PRO A 210 -8.73 13.14 -12.22
CA PRO A 210 -9.97 12.61 -12.77
C PRO A 210 -10.00 12.86 -14.27
N LEU A 211 -10.54 11.91 -15.04
CA LEU A 211 -10.89 12.18 -16.43
C LEU A 211 -11.80 13.42 -16.43
N ARG A 212 -11.38 14.49 -17.13
CA ARG A 212 -12.28 15.62 -17.35
C ARG A 212 -13.48 15.07 -18.10
N GLU A 213 -14.68 15.19 -17.53
CA GLU A 213 -15.90 15.05 -18.32
C GLU A 213 -15.84 16.14 -19.40
N GLU A 214 -15.46 15.77 -20.62
CA GLU A 214 -15.74 16.61 -21.77
C GLU A 214 -17.26 16.73 -21.85
N GLY A 215 -17.76 17.92 -21.54
CA GLY A 215 -19.19 18.17 -21.40
C GLY A 215 -19.96 17.67 -22.61
N LEU A 216 -20.95 16.82 -22.35
CA LEU A 216 -22.11 16.65 -23.22
C LEU A 216 -22.91 17.96 -23.18
N ALA A 217 -22.43 18.96 -23.92
CA ALA A 217 -23.22 20.09 -24.36
C ALA A 217 -23.60 19.82 -25.82
N SER A 218 -24.81 19.29 -26.01
CA SER A 218 -25.57 19.37 -27.26
C SER A 218 -27.00 19.73 -26.92
#